data_AF-N9MXN5-F1
#
_entry.id   AF-N9MXN5-F1
#
_cell.length_a   1.000
_cell.length_b   1.000
_cell.length_c   1.000
_cell.angle_alpha   90.00
_cell.angle_beta   90.00
_cell.angle_gamma   90.00
#
_symmetry.space_group_name_H-M   'P 1'
#
loop_
_entity.id
_entity.type
_entity.pdbx_description
1 polymer ?
#
loop_
_entity_poly.entity_id
_entity_poly.type
_entity_poly.pdbx_seq_one_letter_code
_entity_poly.pdbx_strand_id
1 'polypeptide(L)'
;LTVDSVTAGNSKLDTNGLVITGGPSVTTAGIDAGSKVITNVADGSAPNDAVNFGQLTTTNNNVAQNTTDIATNTANITTNTNNITTNTNNIATNTSDISNLQGQT
;
A
#
# COMPACT_ATOMS: atom_id res chain seq x y z
N LEU A 1 -53.84 -7.58 2.75
CA LEU A 1 -53.02 -8.55 3.51
C LEU A 1 -51.75 -7.85 3.91
N THR A 2 -51.49 -7.74 5.21
CA THR A 2 -50.21 -7.24 5.75
C THR A 2 -49.48 -8.44 6.33
N VAL A 3 -48.18 -8.56 6.08
CA VAL A 3 -47.36 -9.68 6.55
C VAL A 3 -46.25 -9.09 7.41
N ASP A 4 -46.25 -9.41 8.70
CA ASP A 4 -45.26 -8.88 9.65
C ASP A 4 -43.88 -9.53 9.51
N SER A 5 -43.85 -10.81 9.07
CA SER A 5 -42.60 -11.50 8.75
C SER A 5 -42.82 -12.67 7.79
N VAL A 6 -41.77 -13.01 7.04
CA VAL A 6 -41.68 -14.22 6.22
C VAL A 6 -40.47 -15.03 6.71
N THR A 7 -40.69 -16.31 7.00
CA THR A 7 -39.62 -17.25 7.34
C THR A 7 -39.57 -18.34 6.28
N ALA A 8 -38.40 -18.58 5.69
CA ALA A 8 -38.14 -19.61 4.71
C ALA A 8 -36.83 -20.32 5.04
N GLY A 9 -36.92 -21.48 5.70
CA GLY A 9 -35.74 -22.16 6.26
C GLY A 9 -35.02 -21.29 7.27
N ASN A 10 -33.72 -21.09 7.09
CA ASN A 10 -32.87 -20.26 7.97
C ASN A 10 -33.02 -18.75 7.74
N SER A 11 -33.71 -18.36 6.67
CA SER A 11 -33.88 -16.96 6.28
C SER A 11 -35.15 -16.39 6.89
N LYS A 12 -35.04 -15.20 7.48
CA LYS A 12 -36.17 -14.43 7.99
C LYS A 12 -36.12 -13.01 7.42
N LEU A 13 -37.24 -12.55 6.86
CA LEU A 13 -37.47 -11.17 6.48
C LEU A 13 -38.54 -10.58 7.40
N ASP A 14 -38.23 -9.49 8.08
CA ASP A 14 -39.16 -8.75 8.95
C ASP A 14 -38.88 -7.24 8.91
N THR A 15 -39.46 -6.48 9.85
CA THR A 15 -39.31 -5.02 9.94
C THR A 15 -37.87 -4.54 10.16
N ASN A 16 -36.96 -5.40 10.61
CA ASN A 16 -35.56 -5.08 10.80
C ASN A 16 -34.70 -5.37 9.56
N GLY A 17 -35.20 -6.14 8.60
CA GLY A 17 -34.50 -6.54 7.37
C GLY A 17 -34.44 -8.05 7.13
N LEU A 18 -33.45 -8.49 6.35
CA LEU A 18 -33.19 -9.89 6.02
C LEU A 18 -32.05 -10.45 6.88
N VAL A 19 -32.31 -11.55 7.57
CA VAL A 19 -31.29 -12.30 8.32
C VAL A 19 -31.27 -13.74 7.86
N ILE A 20 -30.08 -14.27 7.55
CA ILE A 20 -29.86 -15.70 7.35
C ILE A 20 -29.17 -16.24 8.61
N THR A 21 -29.86 -17.10 9.36
CA THR A 21 -29.30 -17.68 10.60
C THR A 21 -28.03 -18.47 10.28
N GLY A 22 -26.90 -18.09 10.90
CA GLY A 22 -25.57 -18.66 10.62
C GLY A 22 -24.91 -18.15 9.33
N GLY A 23 -25.45 -17.09 8.72
CA GLY A 23 -24.98 -16.54 7.45
C GLY A 23 -25.05 -15.00 7.40
N PRO A 24 -25.01 -14.42 6.20
CA PRO A 24 -25.09 -12.98 6.01
C PRO A 24 -26.42 -12.38 6.46
N SER A 25 -26.43 -11.06 6.69
CA SER A 25 -27.64 -10.28 6.95
C SER A 25 -27.59 -8.90 6.31
N VAL A 26 -28.77 -8.35 6.01
CA VAL A 26 -28.98 -6.98 5.56
C VAL A 26 -30.08 -6.39 6.44
N THR A 27 -29.72 -5.49 7.35
CA THR A 27 -30.64 -4.93 8.34
C THR A 27 -30.60 -3.41 8.33
N THR A 28 -31.46 -2.77 9.12
CA THR A 28 -31.42 -1.33 9.35
C THR A 28 -30.10 -0.83 9.97
N ALA A 29 -29.33 -1.73 10.60
CA ALA A 29 -28.00 -1.43 11.12
C ALA A 29 -26.87 -1.54 10.07
N GLY A 30 -27.15 -2.07 8.88
CA GLY A 30 -26.18 -2.29 7.81
C GLY A 30 -26.11 -3.75 7.35
N ILE A 31 -24.99 -4.11 6.72
CA ILE A 31 -24.74 -5.41 6.12
C ILE A 31 -23.68 -6.15 6.92
N ASP A 32 -23.97 -7.40 7.29
CA ASP A 32 -22.98 -8.34 7.84
C ASP A 32 -22.79 -9.49 6.83
N ALA A 33 -21.54 -9.73 6.44
CA ALA A 33 -21.18 -10.82 5.53
C ALA A 33 -21.17 -12.22 6.19
N GLY A 34 -21.34 -12.32 7.50
CA GLY A 34 -21.42 -13.61 8.21
C GLY A 34 -20.13 -14.43 8.08
N SER A 35 -18.98 -13.75 8.16
CA SER A 35 -17.64 -14.34 7.97
C SER A 35 -17.50 -15.12 6.65
N LYS A 36 -18.08 -14.60 5.56
CA LYS A 36 -17.92 -15.12 4.20
C LYS A 36 -17.21 -14.10 3.32
N VAL A 37 -16.56 -14.61 2.26
CA VAL A 37 -16.00 -13.78 1.20
C VAL A 37 -17.15 -13.19 0.38
N ILE A 38 -17.08 -11.89 0.11
CA ILE A 38 -17.96 -11.20 -0.84
C ILE A 38 -17.29 -11.26 -2.21
N THR A 39 -17.89 -12.00 -3.15
CA THR A 39 -17.37 -12.16 -4.52
C THR A 39 -18.08 -11.21 -5.49
N ASN A 40 -17.53 -11.07 -6.71
CA ASN A 40 -18.09 -10.25 -7.79
C ASN A 40 -18.25 -8.76 -7.45
N VAL A 41 -17.34 -8.23 -6.64
CA VAL A 41 -17.23 -6.78 -6.38
C VAL A 41 -16.45 -6.15 -7.53
N ALA A 42 -17.13 -5.33 -8.34
CA ALA A 42 -16.47 -4.52 -9.37
C ALA A 42 -15.50 -3.50 -8.76
N ASP A 43 -14.58 -2.96 -9.55
CA ASP A 43 -13.65 -1.94 -9.09
C ASP A 43 -14.40 -0.71 -8.58
N GLY A 44 -14.08 -0.28 -7.35
CA GLY A 44 -14.61 0.95 -6.79
C GLY A 44 -13.95 2.17 -7.42
N SER A 45 -14.72 3.21 -7.69
CA SER A 45 -14.24 4.46 -8.33
C SER A 45 -14.63 5.72 -7.57
N ALA A 46 -15.71 5.67 -6.77
CA ALA A 46 -16.15 6.75 -5.91
C ALA A 46 -15.66 6.54 -4.46
N PRO A 47 -15.62 7.61 -3.63
CA PRO A 47 -15.10 7.53 -2.26
C PRO A 47 -15.77 6.52 -1.33
N ASN A 48 -17.01 6.12 -1.63
CA ASN A 48 -17.81 5.19 -0.83
C ASN A 48 -18.00 3.82 -1.49
N ASP A 49 -17.33 3.57 -2.62
CA ASP A 49 -17.36 2.25 -3.25
C ASP A 49 -16.50 1.27 -2.45
N ALA A 50 -16.91 0.00 -2.42
CA ALA A 50 -16.06 -1.05 -1.88
C ALA A 50 -14.84 -1.27 -2.80
N VAL A 51 -13.69 -1.56 -2.20
CA VAL A 51 -12.49 -1.97 -2.93
C VAL A 51 -12.44 -3.49 -3.07
N ASN A 52 -12.07 -3.97 -4.25
CA ASN A 52 -11.82 -5.40 -4.45
C ASN A 52 -10.31 -5.73 -4.32
N PHE A 53 -9.99 -7.03 -4.30
CA PHE A 53 -8.60 -7.47 -4.14
C PHE A 53 -7.69 -7.11 -5.32
N GLY A 54 -8.23 -6.89 -6.51
CA GLY A 54 -7.48 -6.44 -7.69
C GLY A 54 -6.90 -5.04 -7.49
N GLN A 55 -7.70 -4.10 -6.96
CA GLN A 55 -7.23 -2.75 -6.65
C GLN A 55 -6.15 -2.75 -5.55
N LEU A 56 -6.31 -3.59 -4.53
CA LEU A 56 -5.28 -3.77 -3.49
C LEU A 56 -3.98 -4.35 -4.07
N THR A 57 -4.09 -5.31 -5.01
CA THR A 57 -2.93 -5.91 -5.69
C THR A 57 -2.15 -4.86 -6.48
N THR A 58 -2.84 -4.00 -7.23
CA THR A 58 -2.19 -2.89 -7.96
C THR A 58 -1.44 -1.96 -7.01
N THR A 59 -2.04 -1.63 -5.86
CA THR A 59 -1.39 -0.82 -4.82
C THR A 59 -0.13 -1.50 -4.29
N ASN A 60 -0.20 -2.79 -3.97
CA ASN A 60 0.94 -3.57 -3.47
C ASN A 60 2.08 -3.65 -4.49
N ASN A 61 1.76 -3.79 -5.79
CA ASN A 61 2.76 -3.80 -6.85
C ASN A 61 3.51 -2.46 -6.94
N ASN A 62 2.80 -1.34 -6.83
CA ASN A 62 3.42 -0.01 -6.81
C ASN A 62 4.34 0.16 -5.58
N VAL A 63 3.93 -0.35 -4.42
CA VAL A 63 4.76 -0.34 -3.20
C VAL A 63 6.01 -1.20 -3.36
N ALA A 64 5.89 -2.36 -4.00
CA ALA A 64 7.04 -3.21 -4.30
C ALA A 64 8.03 -2.52 -5.25
N GLN A 65 7.54 -1.85 -6.30
CA GLN A 65 8.38 -1.07 -7.20
C GLN A 65 9.09 0.07 -6.46
N ASN A 66 8.38 0.83 -5.62
CA ASN A 66 8.99 1.87 -4.80
C ASN A 66 10.11 1.32 -3.90
N THR A 67 9.94 0.10 -3.38
CA THR A 67 10.97 -0.57 -2.57
C THR A 67 12.24 -0.83 -3.38
N THR A 68 12.10 -1.29 -4.63
CA THR A 68 13.22 -1.47 -5.56
C THR A 68 13.90 -0.15 -5.91
N ASP A 69 13.12 0.90 -6.21
CA ASP A 69 13.67 2.22 -6.57
C ASP A 69 14.45 2.84 -5.40
N ILE A 70 13.96 2.68 -4.17
CA ILE A 70 14.65 3.12 -2.95
C ILE A 70 15.98 2.37 -2.77
N ALA A 71 16.03 1.07 -3.05
CA ALA A 71 17.27 0.30 -2.97
C ALA A 71 18.31 0.79 -3.99
N THR A 72 17.89 1.08 -5.23
CA THR A 72 18.74 1.68 -6.26
C THR A 72 19.27 3.05 -5.83
N ASN A 73 18.40 3.91 -5.31
CA ASN A 73 18.81 5.23 -4.80
C ASN A 73 19.82 5.11 -3.67
N THR A 74 19.64 4.15 -2.76
CA THR A 74 20.59 3.87 -1.67
C THR A 74 21.97 3.46 -2.21
N ALA A 75 22.01 2.62 -3.24
CA ALA A 75 23.26 2.23 -3.89
C ALA A 75 23.95 3.43 -4.56
N ASN A 76 23.19 4.27 -5.27
CA ASN A 76 23.71 5.48 -5.91
C ASN A 76 24.28 6.47 -4.89
N ILE A 77 23.59 6.68 -3.77
CA ILE A 77 24.07 7.52 -2.66
C ILE A 77 25.38 6.98 -2.08
N THR A 78 25.49 5.66 -1.93
CA THR A 78 26.72 5.01 -1.47
C THR A 78 27.88 5.26 -2.44
N THR A 79 27.66 5.09 -3.74
CA THR A 79 28.65 5.41 -4.79
C THR A 79 29.06 6.88 -4.75
N ASN A 80 28.10 7.80 -4.64
CA ASN A 80 28.40 9.23 -4.54
C ASN A 80 29.24 9.56 -3.30
N THR A 81 28.94 8.93 -2.16
CA THR A 81 29.70 9.07 -0.92
C THR A 81 31.17 8.64 -1.11
N ASN A 82 31.40 7.52 -1.80
CA ASN A 82 32.75 7.03 -2.11
C ASN A 82 33.51 7.96 -3.06
N ASN A 83 32.84 8.47 -4.10
CA ASN A 83 33.42 9.43 -5.04
C ASN A 83 33.80 10.74 -4.34
N ILE A 84 32.94 11.25 -3.45
CA ILE A 84 33.23 12.43 -2.63
C ILE A 84 34.47 12.18 -1.77
N THR A 85 34.54 11.04 -1.09
CA THR A 85 35.70 10.66 -0.26
C THR A 85 36.99 10.62 -1.09
N THR A 86 36.94 10.04 -2.29
CA THR A 86 38.08 10.00 -3.22
C THR A 86 38.53 11.39 -3.65
N ASN A 87 37.58 12.25 -4.01
CA ASN A 87 37.86 13.63 -4.39
C ASN A 87 38.46 14.42 -3.23
N THR A 88 37.97 14.24 -2.00
CA THR A 88 38.54 14.83 -0.79
C THR A 88 40.02 14.44 -0.61
N ASN A 89 40.35 13.16 -0.79
CA ASN A 89 41.73 12.68 -0.69
C ASN A 89 42.62 13.27 -1.79
N ASN A 90 42.15 13.29 -3.04
CA ASN A 90 42.90 13.86 -4.16
C ASN A 90 43.17 15.37 -3.95
N ILE A 91 42.18 16.11 -3.44
CA ILE A 91 42.35 17.53 -3.09
C ILE A 91 43.40 17.71 -1.99
N ALA A 92 43.40 16.85 -0.97
CA ALA A 92 44.41 16.90 0.09
C ALA A 92 45.83 16.65 -0.44
N THR A 93 46.00 15.65 -1.31
CA THR A 93 47.28 15.38 -1.99
C THR A 93 47.73 16.58 -2.83
N ASN A 94 46.85 17.10 -3.69
CA ASN A 94 47.16 18.26 -4.51
C ASN A 94 47.56 19.49 -3.66
N THR A 95 46.90 19.69 -2.52
CA THR A 95 47.23 20.77 -1.57
C THR A 95 48.65 20.61 -1.01
N SER A 96 49.03 19.38 -0.66
CA SER A 96 50.39 19.06 -0.21
C SER A 96 51.43 19.31 -1.30
N ASP A 97 51.16 18.83 -2.52
CA ASP A 97 52.09 18.99 -3.65
C ASP A 97 52.31 20.46 -4.01
N ILE A 98 51.25 21.27 -4.02
CA ILE A 98 51.34 22.72 -4.22
C ILE A 98 52.21 23.37 -3.13
N SER A 99 52.02 22.99 -1.87
CA SER A 99 52.81 23.52 -0.74
C SER A 99 54.30 23.19 -0.90
N ASN A 100 54.62 21.96 -1.32
CA ASN A 100 55.99 21.53 -1.57
C ASN A 100 56.64 22.27 -2.76
N LEU A 101 55.88 22.58 -3.82
CA LEU A 101 56.38 23.37 -4.94
C LEU A 101 56.67 24.83 -4.54
N GLN A 102 55.81 25.44 -3.73
CA GLN A 102 56.01 26.80 -3.24
C GLN A 102 57.21 26.95 -2.31
N GLY A 103 57.62 25.89 -1.60
CA GLY A 103 58.80 25.89 -0.73
C GLY A 103 60.15 25.75 -1.46
N GLN A 104 60.15 25.53 -2.78
CA GLN A 104 61.36 25.34 -3.59
C GLN A 104 61.88 26.64 -4.26
N THR A 105 61.16 27.75 -4.12
CA THR A 105 61.53 29.09 -4.62
C THR A 105 61.97 30.00 -3.49
#